data_AF-A0A258G216-F1
#
_entry.id   AF-A0A258G216-F1
#
_cell.length_a   1.000
_cell.length_b   1.000
_cell.length_c   1.000
_cell.angle_alpha   90.00
_cell.angle_beta   90.00
_cell.angle_gamma   90.00
#
_symmetry.space_group_name_H-M   'P 1'
#
loop_
_entity.id
_entity.type
_entity.pdbx_description
1 polymer ?
#
loop_
_entity_poly.entity_id
_entity_poly.type
_entity_poly.pdbx_seq_one_letter_code
_entity_poly.pdbx_strand_id
1 'polypeptide(L)'
;MAKFLRDLLDAEEPLFTTAIRQLELASGRQGADVKLIGDITSMAHANLRQLGLNPATSTGPEVYNALLARVEADMKRLTKVIGAKDTEDVEHLVPYMIEAANKVKFNRRVFVLKRERAKDLLRQMPPQKLMAKLGYQDIEQMFANEDFDEIYTALRFSEGPDWLNSYDELFESVKASDYEEREMRIIHMDHDKYVDLAENFVKKKLHNVTHSKEMGTIVVVPMHAKKMRGLVLKTLPLLLHYMNELKLYSTFFKLKSNKPHFGKIVVETLIADPQTASQLAGKQIHWRVIQRYLGKHKEDDISNVAFQPHVQPEDLHWRRAEDLLFEIDPELEFWKDRDYVGMMFDGFPVAFNLFDVSFAYSNQEPYEGRYAYHFRESLWNEIFVRYMGFKNLSSQVLEQLDNDMIAPEKLKVAKKVTSVPALIKKDEEQSLIIRRRLIDAAEGRLVGVIEEFEAVFELLGKHPKTVTIFGSARRPQDDNVTTGAYNLAARLAKSGYAVVTGGGHGVMEAANRGAYDVGGASIGLNIKLPFEQTLNEYTTENFEFAHFFGRKVSMTLDASAFVFFPGGFGTFDELFEILALTQTHKIPRVPIVLVGSDFWNGMDDFIKRVVL
;
A
#
# COMPACT_ATOMS: atom_id res chain seq x y z
N MET A 1 -21.65 17.03 15.14
CA MET A 1 -21.64 15.64 14.65
C MET A 1 -20.23 15.06 14.69
N ALA A 2 -19.20 15.80 14.28
CA ALA A 2 -17.78 15.49 14.50
C ALA A 2 -17.35 15.15 15.95
N LYS A 3 -18.16 15.50 16.97
CA LYS A 3 -17.90 15.19 18.39
C LYS A 3 -17.64 13.70 18.65
N PHE A 4 -18.37 12.79 17.98
CA PHE A 4 -18.18 11.35 18.19
C PHE A 4 -16.78 10.90 17.76
N LEU A 5 -16.35 11.27 16.55
CA LEU A 5 -15.01 10.95 16.04
C LEU A 5 -13.94 11.63 16.88
N ARG A 6 -14.15 12.90 17.26
CA ARG A 6 -13.27 13.63 18.17
C ARG A 6 -13.06 12.89 19.49
N ASP A 7 -14.14 12.44 20.12
CA ASP A 7 -14.08 11.77 21.43
C ASP A 7 -13.37 10.41 21.33
N LEU A 8 -13.61 9.66 20.24
CA LEU A 8 -12.88 8.42 19.97
C LEU A 8 -11.37 8.65 19.76
N LEU A 9 -11.02 9.73 19.04
CA LEU A 9 -9.65 10.09 18.72
C LEU A 9 -8.92 10.84 19.83
N ASP A 10 -9.64 11.31 20.85
CA ASP A 10 -9.14 12.24 21.86
C ASP A 10 -8.51 13.50 21.25
N ALA A 11 -9.14 14.00 20.18
CA ALA A 11 -8.61 15.09 19.39
C ALA A 11 -8.97 16.47 19.98
N GLU A 12 -8.01 17.40 19.93
CA GLU A 12 -8.20 18.76 20.45
C GLU A 12 -9.08 19.64 19.55
N GLU A 13 -9.90 20.49 20.16
CA GLU A 13 -10.66 21.54 19.48
C GLU A 13 -9.98 22.91 19.63
N PRO A 14 -10.05 23.80 18.62
CA PRO A 14 -10.84 23.71 17.38
C PRO A 14 -10.12 22.98 16.22
N LEU A 15 -8.95 22.38 16.48
CA LEU A 15 -8.09 21.80 15.44
C LEU A 15 -8.80 20.67 14.68
N PHE A 16 -9.44 19.74 15.39
CA PHE A 16 -10.16 18.63 14.78
C PHE A 16 -11.29 19.09 13.85
N THR A 17 -12.18 19.96 14.35
CA THR A 17 -13.29 20.47 13.53
C THR A 17 -12.77 21.27 12.32
N THR A 18 -11.67 22.00 12.49
CA THR A 18 -11.04 22.75 11.39
C THR A 18 -10.45 21.80 10.34
N ALA A 19 -9.78 20.73 10.76
CA ALA A 19 -9.22 19.70 9.90
C ALA A 19 -10.29 19.01 9.04
N ILE A 20 -11.40 18.57 9.65
CA ILE A 20 -12.52 17.95 8.93
C ILE A 20 -13.13 18.91 7.92
N ARG A 21 -13.34 20.18 8.28
CA ARG A 21 -13.86 21.19 7.34
C ARG A 21 -12.92 21.43 6.17
N GLN A 22 -11.61 21.42 6.40
CA GLN A 22 -10.62 21.56 5.33
C GLN A 22 -10.67 20.35 4.39
N LEU A 23 -10.80 19.13 4.93
CA LEU A 23 -10.97 17.91 4.13
C LEU A 23 -12.27 17.93 3.32
N GLU A 24 -13.39 18.34 3.91
CA GLU A 24 -14.66 18.50 3.19
C GLU A 24 -14.53 19.51 2.04
N LEU A 25 -13.95 20.68 2.31
CA LEU A 25 -13.76 21.74 1.32
C LEU A 25 -12.82 21.30 0.19
N ALA A 26 -11.75 20.58 0.51
CA ALA A 26 -10.75 20.21 -0.47
C ALA A 26 -11.12 18.96 -1.29
N SER A 27 -11.85 18.02 -0.68
CA SER A 27 -12.32 16.81 -1.37
C SER A 27 -13.66 17.00 -2.10
N GLY A 28 -14.44 18.02 -1.71
CA GLY A 28 -15.82 18.19 -2.17
C GLY A 28 -16.81 17.14 -1.61
N ARG A 29 -16.37 16.26 -0.70
CA ARG A 29 -17.18 15.17 -0.13
C ARG A 29 -17.83 15.59 1.19
N GLN A 30 -18.91 16.37 1.13
CA GLN A 30 -19.62 16.80 2.34
C GLN A 30 -20.25 15.62 3.10
N GLY A 31 -20.13 15.61 4.42
CA GLY A 31 -20.78 14.63 5.29
C GLY A 31 -20.18 13.22 5.27
N ALA A 32 -18.95 13.05 4.78
CA ALA A 32 -18.27 11.75 4.79
C ALA A 32 -18.01 11.26 6.24
N ASP A 33 -17.75 12.19 7.17
CA ASP A 33 -17.66 11.93 8.60
C ASP A 33 -18.97 11.41 9.20
N VAL A 34 -20.12 11.99 8.83
CA VAL A 34 -21.44 11.55 9.30
C VAL A 34 -21.72 10.12 8.86
N LYS A 35 -21.39 9.79 7.60
CA LYS A 35 -21.51 8.43 7.09
C LYS A 35 -20.59 7.47 7.85
N LEU A 36 -19.33 7.86 8.08
CA LEU A 36 -18.37 7.08 8.85
C LEU A 36 -18.86 6.80 10.28
N ILE A 37 -19.42 7.80 10.96
CA ILE A 37 -20.03 7.62 12.29
C ILE A 37 -21.16 6.57 12.24
N GLY A 38 -22.02 6.64 11.23
CA GLY A 38 -23.08 5.66 11.00
C GLY A 38 -22.54 4.24 10.78
N ASP A 39 -21.49 4.12 9.96
CA ASP A 39 -20.83 2.84 9.67
C ASP A 39 -20.19 2.25 10.94
N ILE A 40 -19.40 3.03 11.69
CA ILE A 40 -18.79 2.62 12.96
C ILE A 40 -19.85 2.16 13.96
N THR A 41 -20.92 2.94 14.13
CA THR A 41 -21.99 2.62 15.08
C THR A 41 -22.71 1.33 14.69
N SER A 42 -23.02 1.17 13.40
CA SER A 42 -23.68 -0.03 12.87
C SER A 42 -22.82 -1.28 13.06
N MET A 43 -21.52 -1.16 12.76
CA MET A 43 -20.55 -2.25 12.91
C MET A 43 -20.38 -2.62 14.38
N ALA A 44 -20.14 -1.64 15.26
CA ALA A 44 -19.99 -1.90 16.69
C ALA A 44 -21.24 -2.59 17.26
N HIS A 45 -22.45 -2.14 16.90
CA HIS A 45 -23.68 -2.79 17.32
C HIS A 45 -23.83 -4.22 16.77
N ALA A 46 -23.36 -4.48 15.55
CA ALA A 46 -23.34 -5.82 14.99
C ALA A 46 -22.35 -6.73 15.74
N ASN A 47 -21.15 -6.25 16.04
CA ASN A 47 -20.16 -6.98 16.85
C ASN A 47 -20.69 -7.28 18.25
N LEU A 48 -21.33 -6.32 18.92
CA LEU A 48 -21.96 -6.57 20.23
C LEU A 48 -23.00 -7.69 20.16
N ARG A 49 -23.89 -7.67 19.16
CA ARG A 49 -24.86 -8.76 18.97
C ARG A 49 -24.19 -10.12 18.71
N GLN A 50 -23.12 -10.14 17.92
CA GLN A 50 -22.35 -11.37 17.67
C GLN A 50 -21.65 -11.89 18.94
N LEU A 51 -21.29 -11.00 19.86
CA LEU A 51 -20.75 -11.35 21.18
C LEU A 51 -21.85 -11.71 22.21
N GLY A 52 -23.12 -11.74 21.81
CA GLY A 52 -24.26 -12.01 22.70
C GLY A 52 -24.61 -10.85 23.63
N LEU A 53 -24.14 -9.64 23.32
CA LEU A 53 -24.35 -8.42 24.10
C LEU A 53 -25.47 -7.54 23.51
N ASN A 54 -26.08 -6.71 24.36
CA ASN A 54 -27.12 -5.78 23.95
C ASN A 54 -26.52 -4.37 23.76
N PRO A 55 -26.50 -3.84 22.52
CA PRO A 55 -25.93 -2.52 22.26
C PRO A 55 -26.50 -1.36 23.07
N ALA A 56 -27.75 -1.49 23.55
CA ALA A 56 -28.42 -0.43 24.30
C ALA A 56 -28.11 -0.45 25.81
N THR A 57 -27.67 -1.58 26.36
CA THR A 57 -27.58 -1.77 27.82
C THR A 57 -26.24 -2.32 28.30
N SER A 58 -25.40 -2.84 27.41
CA SER A 58 -24.11 -3.40 27.80
C SER A 58 -23.16 -2.32 28.30
N THR A 59 -22.45 -2.64 29.38
CA THR A 59 -21.46 -1.79 30.03
C THR A 59 -20.08 -1.97 29.39
N GLY A 60 -19.20 -0.99 29.54
CA GLY A 60 -17.82 -1.07 29.01
C GLY A 60 -17.06 -2.31 29.48
N PRO A 61 -17.09 -2.67 30.78
CA PRO A 61 -16.49 -3.91 31.28
C PRO A 61 -17.07 -5.18 30.65
N GLU A 62 -18.38 -5.26 30.42
CA GLU A 62 -18.99 -6.42 29.74
C GLU A 62 -18.50 -6.55 28.29
N VAL A 63 -18.47 -5.43 27.56
CA VAL A 63 -17.98 -5.40 26.18
C VAL A 63 -16.51 -5.80 26.11
N TYR A 64 -15.68 -5.21 26.96
CA TYR A 64 -14.24 -5.49 27.01
C TYR A 64 -13.96 -6.96 27.33
N ASN A 65 -14.61 -7.52 28.36
CA ASN A 65 -14.43 -8.92 28.73
C ASN A 65 -14.93 -9.89 27.65
N ALA A 66 -16.03 -9.56 26.94
CA ALA A 66 -16.49 -10.37 25.82
C ALA A 66 -15.51 -10.38 24.65
N LEU A 67 -14.88 -9.23 24.35
CA LEU A 67 -13.82 -9.13 23.34
C LEU A 67 -12.58 -9.93 23.75
N LEU A 68 -12.15 -9.88 25.01
CA LEU A 68 -11.05 -10.71 25.52
C LEU A 68 -11.37 -12.21 25.43
N ALA A 69 -12.60 -12.62 25.78
CA ALA A 69 -13.05 -14.00 25.65
C ALA A 69 -13.09 -14.45 24.18
N ARG A 70 -13.46 -13.55 23.26
CA ARG A 70 -13.41 -13.82 21.82
C ARG A 70 -11.98 -14.03 21.33
N VAL A 71 -11.05 -13.18 21.72
CA VAL A 71 -9.61 -13.35 21.42
C VAL A 71 -9.10 -14.68 21.96
N GLU A 72 -9.47 -15.08 23.18
CA GLU A 72 -9.07 -16.38 23.73
C GLU A 72 -9.58 -17.56 22.87
N ALA A 73 -10.85 -17.52 22.48
CA ALA A 73 -11.44 -18.58 21.65
C ALA A 73 -10.77 -18.66 20.27
N ASP A 74 -10.58 -17.51 19.63
CA ASP A 74 -9.93 -17.40 18.33
C ASP A 74 -8.45 -17.80 18.40
N MET A 75 -7.74 -17.44 19.48
CA MET A 75 -6.35 -17.88 19.72
C MET A 75 -6.27 -19.39 19.79
N LYS A 76 -7.08 -20.04 20.63
CA LYS A 76 -7.06 -21.51 20.78
C LYS A 76 -7.37 -22.23 19.47
N ARG A 77 -8.26 -21.66 18.65
CA ARG A 77 -8.57 -22.20 17.32
C ARG A 77 -7.39 -22.00 16.36
N LEU A 78 -6.88 -20.78 16.24
CA LEU A 78 -5.76 -20.45 15.35
C LEU A 78 -4.52 -21.29 15.68
N THR A 79 -4.20 -21.49 16.97
CA THR A 79 -3.10 -22.36 17.41
C THR A 79 -3.24 -23.78 16.86
N LYS A 80 -4.48 -24.33 16.83
CA LYS A 80 -4.75 -25.64 16.22
C LYS A 80 -4.66 -25.61 14.71
N VAL A 81 -5.15 -24.55 14.06
CA VAL A 81 -5.11 -24.36 12.60
C VAL A 81 -3.67 -24.35 12.09
N ILE A 82 -2.76 -23.68 12.80
CA ILE A 82 -1.34 -23.67 12.45
C ILE A 82 -0.61 -24.97 12.82
N GLY A 83 -1.30 -25.96 13.38
CA GLY A 83 -0.76 -27.29 13.72
C GLY A 83 -0.02 -27.36 15.06
N ALA A 84 -0.03 -26.29 15.86
CA ALA A 84 0.62 -26.24 17.16
C ALA A 84 -0.25 -26.84 18.27
N LYS A 85 0.39 -27.29 19.36
CA LYS A 85 -0.35 -27.62 20.59
C LYS A 85 -0.75 -26.33 21.30
N ASP A 86 -1.93 -26.36 21.92
CA ASP A 86 -2.41 -25.27 22.78
C ASP A 86 -1.58 -25.24 24.08
N THR A 87 -0.41 -24.62 23.97
CA THR A 87 0.53 -24.34 25.05
C THR A 87 0.78 -22.83 25.08
N GLU A 88 1.36 -22.33 26.15
CA GLU A 88 1.88 -20.96 26.18
C GLU A 88 3.39 -20.92 25.88
N ASP A 89 3.99 -22.05 25.49
CA ASP A 89 5.44 -22.20 25.36
C ASP A 89 5.97 -21.46 24.12
N VAL A 90 6.81 -20.46 24.34
CA VAL A 90 7.25 -19.54 23.29
C VAL A 90 8.11 -20.26 22.25
N GLU A 91 9.10 -21.06 22.68
CA GLU A 91 10.00 -21.79 21.79
C GLU A 91 9.24 -22.83 20.95
N HIS A 92 8.21 -23.45 21.52
CA HIS A 92 7.34 -24.37 20.80
C HIS A 92 6.50 -23.67 19.73
N LEU A 93 5.89 -22.51 20.05
CA LEU A 93 4.91 -21.86 19.19
C LEU A 93 5.54 -21.08 18.01
N VAL A 94 6.71 -20.46 18.21
CA VAL A 94 7.35 -19.60 17.20
C VAL A 94 7.57 -20.30 15.85
N PRO A 95 8.13 -21.54 15.80
CA PRO A 95 8.30 -22.26 14.53
C PRO A 95 7.00 -22.46 13.76
N TYR A 96 5.89 -22.77 14.43
CA TYR A 96 4.59 -22.96 13.75
C TYR A 96 4.03 -21.65 13.19
N MET A 97 4.22 -20.52 13.89
CA MET A 97 3.82 -19.21 13.36
C MET A 97 4.62 -18.81 12.13
N ILE A 98 5.93 -19.07 12.13
CA ILE A 98 6.79 -18.83 10.97
C ILE A 98 6.38 -19.74 9.81
N GLU A 99 6.10 -21.02 10.07
CA GLU A 99 5.62 -21.95 9.05
C GLU A 99 4.26 -21.52 8.48
N ALA A 100 3.33 -21.07 9.33
CA ALA A 100 2.04 -20.55 8.89
C ALA A 100 2.20 -19.32 7.99
N ALA A 101 3.01 -18.33 8.38
CA ALA A 101 3.33 -17.18 7.55
C ALA A 101 4.03 -17.59 6.23
N ASN A 102 4.80 -18.67 6.25
CA ASN A 102 5.44 -19.28 5.07
C ASN A 102 4.49 -19.95 4.09
N LYS A 103 3.32 -20.40 4.53
CA LYS A 103 2.33 -21.08 3.68
C LYS A 103 1.32 -20.13 3.03
N VAL A 104 1.20 -18.90 3.51
CA VAL A 104 0.29 -17.90 2.96
C VAL A 104 0.65 -17.57 1.51
N LYS A 105 -0.38 -17.41 0.66
CA LYS A 105 -0.19 -17.05 -0.75
C LYS A 105 0.20 -15.58 -0.87
N PHE A 106 1.51 -15.32 -0.88
CA PHE A 106 2.06 -13.97 -0.91
C PHE A 106 3.27 -13.89 -1.86
N ASN A 107 3.40 -12.80 -2.62
CA ASN A 107 4.60 -12.58 -3.45
C ASN A 107 5.80 -12.21 -2.56
N ARG A 108 6.68 -13.19 -2.36
CA ARG A 108 7.85 -13.09 -1.47
C ARG A 108 9.08 -12.50 -2.13
N ARG A 109 9.06 -12.26 -3.45
CA ARG A 109 10.20 -11.67 -4.16
C ARG A 109 10.35 -10.20 -3.79
N VAL A 110 11.53 -9.86 -3.28
CA VAL A 110 11.95 -8.53 -2.86
C VAL A 110 13.28 -8.16 -3.52
N PHE A 111 13.35 -6.94 -4.05
CA PHE A 111 14.55 -6.19 -4.39
C PHE A 111 15.19 -5.56 -3.14
N VAL A 112 16.36 -6.05 -2.73
CA VAL A 112 17.02 -5.76 -1.45
C VAL A 112 18.55 -5.75 -1.61
N LEU A 113 19.28 -5.22 -0.63
CA LEU A 113 20.72 -5.10 -0.64
C LEU A 113 21.39 -6.48 -0.70
N LYS A 114 22.39 -6.62 -1.58
CA LYS A 114 23.23 -7.82 -1.66
C LYS A 114 23.99 -8.01 -0.35
N ARG A 115 24.05 -9.25 0.14
CA ARG A 115 24.77 -9.57 1.38
C ARG A 115 26.24 -9.14 1.35
N GLU A 116 26.91 -9.28 0.21
CA GLU A 116 28.30 -8.84 0.07
C GLU A 116 28.45 -7.32 0.20
N ARG A 117 27.50 -6.54 -0.34
CA ARG A 117 27.53 -5.09 -0.12
C ARG A 117 27.25 -4.73 1.33
N ALA A 118 26.30 -5.41 1.97
CA ALA A 118 26.02 -5.22 3.39
C ALA A 118 27.26 -5.52 4.27
N LYS A 119 28.03 -6.57 3.94
CA LYS A 119 29.33 -6.87 4.58
C LYS A 119 30.33 -5.73 4.38
N ASP A 120 30.42 -5.15 3.18
CA ASP A 120 31.31 -4.00 2.93
C ASP A 120 30.95 -2.77 3.76
N LEU A 121 29.66 -2.52 4.00
CA LEU A 121 29.22 -1.44 4.89
C LEU A 121 29.61 -1.73 6.34
N LEU A 122 29.39 -2.96 6.81
CA LEU A 122 29.79 -3.37 8.15
C LEU A 122 31.30 -3.40 8.36
N ARG A 123 32.10 -3.64 7.32
CA ARG A 123 33.57 -3.49 7.39
C ARG A 123 34.00 -2.04 7.64
N GLN A 124 33.27 -1.07 7.08
CA GLN A 124 33.55 0.35 7.30
C GLN A 124 33.18 0.79 8.73
N MET A 125 32.13 0.20 9.29
CA MET A 125 31.69 0.47 10.66
C MET A 125 31.36 -0.84 11.40
N PRO A 126 32.38 -1.55 11.93
CA PRO A 126 32.15 -2.83 12.61
C PRO A 126 31.31 -2.70 13.88
N PRO A 127 30.33 -3.59 14.11
CA PRO A 127 29.43 -3.54 15.27
C PRO A 127 30.11 -4.13 16.51
N GLN A 128 30.82 -3.28 17.25
CA GLN A 128 31.71 -3.70 18.35
C GLN A 128 30.97 -4.38 19.50
N LYS A 129 29.77 -3.91 19.88
CA LYS A 129 29.02 -4.51 21.00
C LYS A 129 28.48 -5.88 20.61
N LEU A 130 27.98 -6.02 19.38
CA LEU A 130 27.51 -7.30 18.85
C LEU A 130 28.67 -8.31 18.76
N MET A 131 29.79 -7.90 18.18
CA MET A 131 30.99 -8.75 18.07
C MET A 131 31.47 -9.21 19.45
N ALA A 132 31.55 -8.31 20.42
CA ALA A 132 31.94 -8.65 21.80
C ALA A 132 30.95 -9.62 22.46
N LYS A 133 29.63 -9.43 22.27
CA LYS A 133 28.59 -10.32 22.81
C LYS A 133 28.67 -11.72 22.21
N LEU A 134 28.98 -11.83 20.93
CA LEU A 134 29.11 -13.10 20.21
C LEU A 134 30.52 -13.72 20.34
N GLY A 135 31.47 -13.02 20.96
CA GLY A 135 32.82 -13.54 21.21
C GLY A 135 33.81 -13.38 20.05
N TYR A 136 33.56 -12.47 19.11
CA TYR A 136 34.44 -12.22 17.96
C TYR A 136 35.25 -10.94 18.14
N GLN A 137 36.53 -10.98 17.73
CA GLN A 137 37.39 -9.80 17.59
C GLN A 137 37.62 -9.42 16.11
N ASP A 138 37.35 -10.35 15.20
CA ASP A 138 37.49 -10.18 13.76
C ASP A 138 36.12 -10.34 13.09
N ILE A 139 35.74 -9.34 12.30
CA ILE A 139 34.45 -9.30 11.62
C ILE A 139 34.33 -10.39 10.55
N GLU A 140 35.44 -10.80 9.93
CA GLU A 140 35.44 -11.87 8.92
C GLU A 140 35.14 -13.23 9.58
N GLN A 141 35.65 -13.46 10.79
CA GLN A 141 35.30 -14.67 11.56
C GLN A 141 33.81 -14.68 11.91
N MET A 142 33.24 -13.53 12.32
CA MET A 142 31.81 -13.43 12.58
C MET A 142 30.99 -13.72 11.31
N PHE A 143 31.37 -13.15 10.16
CA PHE A 143 30.68 -13.42 8.88
C PHE A 143 30.76 -14.89 8.43
N ALA A 144 31.83 -15.60 8.79
CA ALA A 144 32.01 -17.00 8.40
C ALA A 144 31.26 -17.99 9.30
N ASN A 145 30.98 -17.63 10.56
CA ASN A 145 30.45 -18.56 11.57
C ASN A 145 29.00 -18.27 11.99
N GLU A 146 28.44 -17.11 11.64
CA GLU A 146 27.08 -16.71 12.01
C GLU A 146 26.12 -16.62 10.81
N ASP A 147 24.81 -16.77 11.02
CA ASP A 147 23.83 -16.41 9.98
C ASP A 147 23.87 -14.90 9.76
N PHE A 148 24.20 -14.48 8.54
CA PHE A 148 24.37 -13.07 8.21
C PHE A 148 23.11 -12.25 8.48
N ASP A 149 21.92 -12.83 8.27
CA ASP A 149 20.67 -12.10 8.46
C ASP A 149 20.32 -11.96 9.96
N GLU A 150 20.80 -12.87 10.82
CA GLU A 150 20.70 -12.73 12.29
C GLU A 150 21.61 -11.60 12.79
N ILE A 151 22.90 -11.62 12.43
CA ILE A 151 23.83 -10.57 12.87
C ILE A 151 23.43 -9.20 12.32
N TYR A 152 22.94 -9.12 11.08
CA TYR A 152 22.53 -7.85 10.49
C TYR A 152 21.29 -7.28 11.17
N THR A 153 20.31 -8.14 11.48
CA THR A 153 19.10 -7.66 12.16
C THR A 153 19.36 -7.37 13.64
N ALA A 154 20.32 -8.03 14.27
CA ALA A 154 20.76 -7.76 15.64
C ALA A 154 21.26 -6.32 15.84
N LEU A 155 21.79 -5.67 14.79
CA LEU A 155 22.24 -4.27 14.83
C LEU A 155 21.16 -3.33 15.39
N ARG A 156 19.88 -3.63 15.10
CA ARG A 156 18.71 -2.83 15.55
C ARG A 156 18.59 -2.72 17.06
N PHE A 157 19.24 -3.60 17.81
CA PHE A 157 19.18 -3.62 19.27
C PHE A 157 20.54 -3.86 19.96
N SER A 158 21.64 -4.01 19.21
CA SER A 158 22.97 -4.23 19.78
C SER A 158 23.77 -2.95 20.01
N GLU A 159 23.80 -2.02 19.04
CA GLU A 159 24.75 -0.89 19.06
C GLU A 159 24.16 0.39 19.66
N GLY A 160 22.86 0.62 19.48
CA GLY A 160 22.14 1.79 19.96
C GLY A 160 21.81 2.83 18.87
N PRO A 161 20.99 3.85 19.18
CA PRO A 161 20.45 4.78 18.18
C PRO A 161 21.51 5.60 17.43
N ASP A 162 22.51 6.13 18.14
CA ASP A 162 23.55 6.97 17.54
C ASP A 162 24.37 6.19 16.51
N TRP A 163 24.71 4.94 16.83
CA TRP A 163 25.42 4.06 15.90
C TRP A 163 24.56 3.73 14.69
N LEU A 164 23.27 3.44 14.87
CA LEU A 164 22.35 3.13 13.78
C LEU A 164 22.20 4.31 12.82
N ASN A 165 22.02 5.53 13.33
CA ASN A 165 21.91 6.73 12.51
C ASN A 165 23.19 6.94 11.67
N SER A 166 24.37 6.81 12.28
CA SER A 166 25.64 6.91 11.55
C SER A 166 25.86 5.76 10.57
N TYR A 167 25.37 4.56 10.88
CA TYR A 167 25.44 3.42 9.98
C TYR A 167 24.53 3.61 8.75
N ASP A 168 23.34 4.16 8.95
CA ASP A 168 22.38 4.44 7.88
C ASP A 168 22.96 5.45 6.87
N GLU A 169 23.75 6.45 7.30
CA GLU A 169 24.46 7.38 6.40
C GLU A 169 25.39 6.67 5.39
N LEU A 170 25.94 5.49 5.71
CA LEU A 170 26.79 4.74 4.78
C LEU A 170 26.04 4.28 3.52
N PHE A 171 24.71 4.21 3.58
CA PHE A 171 23.88 3.88 2.43
C PHE A 171 23.87 4.98 1.36
N GLU A 172 24.33 6.21 1.63
CA GLU A 172 24.47 7.20 0.55
C GLU A 172 25.36 6.69 -0.60
N SER A 173 26.30 5.80 -0.27
CA SER A 173 27.23 5.19 -1.22
C SER A 173 26.64 4.04 -2.05
N VAL A 174 25.46 3.51 -1.70
CA VAL A 174 24.90 2.35 -2.40
C VAL A 174 24.26 2.72 -3.74
N LYS A 175 24.38 1.80 -4.69
CA LYS A 175 23.81 1.90 -6.04
C LYS A 175 22.75 0.84 -6.25
N ALA A 176 21.88 1.05 -7.24
CA ALA A 176 20.90 0.04 -7.64
C ALA A 176 21.54 -1.31 -8.01
N SER A 177 22.75 -1.28 -8.57
CA SER A 177 23.54 -2.49 -8.89
C SER A 177 23.96 -3.30 -7.66
N ASP A 178 23.93 -2.69 -6.48
CA ASP A 178 24.26 -3.33 -5.21
C ASP A 178 23.04 -4.06 -4.60
N TYR A 179 21.89 -3.98 -5.26
CA TYR A 179 20.66 -4.66 -4.88
C TYR A 179 20.42 -5.86 -5.79
N GLU A 180 19.65 -6.82 -5.30
CA GLU A 180 19.29 -8.05 -5.98
C GLU A 180 17.83 -8.43 -5.68
N GLU A 181 17.24 -9.23 -6.55
CA GLU A 181 15.95 -9.86 -6.27
C GLU A 181 16.15 -11.21 -5.61
N ARG A 182 15.61 -11.36 -4.39
CA ARG A 182 15.60 -12.62 -3.64
C ARG A 182 14.27 -12.81 -2.93
N GLU A 183 14.03 -14.03 -2.46
CA GLU A 183 12.90 -14.31 -1.57
C GLU A 183 13.16 -13.65 -0.21
N MET A 184 12.16 -12.98 0.36
CA MET A 184 12.20 -12.51 1.74
C MET A 184 12.34 -13.69 2.71
N ARG A 185 13.05 -13.50 3.82
CA ARG A 185 13.24 -14.53 4.85
C ARG A 185 12.49 -14.16 6.12
N ILE A 186 11.88 -15.15 6.75
CA ILE A 186 11.39 -15.06 8.14
C ILE A 186 12.27 -16.00 8.96
N ILE A 187 13.02 -15.46 9.91
CA ILE A 187 13.99 -16.21 10.71
C ILE A 187 13.58 -16.23 12.19
N HIS A 188 13.84 -17.36 12.84
CA HIS A 188 13.78 -17.49 14.30
C HIS A 188 15.20 -17.32 14.82
N MET A 189 15.45 -16.23 15.55
CA MET A 189 16.79 -15.97 16.07
C MET A 189 17.19 -16.99 17.13
N ASP A 190 18.47 -17.40 17.10
CA ASP A 190 19.07 -18.22 18.15
C ASP A 190 18.82 -17.63 19.55
N HIS A 191 18.21 -18.42 20.42
CA HIS A 191 17.79 -17.95 21.74
C HIS A 191 18.98 -17.61 22.63
N ASP A 192 19.91 -18.55 22.79
CA ASP A 192 21.03 -18.45 23.72
C ASP A 192 21.98 -17.31 23.33
N LYS A 193 22.15 -17.05 22.03
CA LYS A 193 23.01 -15.96 21.55
C LYS A 193 22.43 -14.57 21.82
N TYR A 194 21.12 -14.39 21.61
CA TYR A 194 20.54 -13.06 21.45
C TYR A 194 19.57 -12.63 22.55
N VAL A 195 19.10 -13.54 23.42
CA VAL A 195 18.05 -13.23 24.41
C VAL A 195 18.40 -12.06 25.33
N ASP A 196 19.63 -11.99 25.85
CA ASP A 196 20.06 -10.88 26.71
C ASP A 196 20.16 -9.56 25.94
N LEU A 197 20.62 -9.62 24.69
CA LEU A 197 20.81 -8.44 23.83
C LEU A 197 19.46 -7.85 23.42
N ALA A 198 18.47 -8.72 23.21
CA ALA A 198 17.13 -8.39 22.83
C ALA A 198 16.25 -7.89 24.00
N GLU A 199 16.65 -8.09 25.25
CA GLU A 199 15.79 -7.87 26.42
C GLU A 199 15.21 -6.44 26.44
N ASN A 200 16.06 -5.44 26.28
CA ASN A 200 15.65 -4.03 26.26
C ASN A 200 14.75 -3.70 25.05
N PHE A 201 15.02 -4.32 23.91
CA PHE A 201 14.17 -4.18 22.73
C PHE A 201 12.78 -4.73 23.03
N VAL A 202 12.66 -5.98 23.47
CA VAL A 202 11.36 -6.62 23.74
C VAL A 202 10.58 -5.86 24.80
N LYS A 203 11.24 -5.43 25.90
CA LYS A 203 10.61 -4.63 26.96
C LYS A 203 10.06 -3.31 26.41
N LYS A 204 10.85 -2.56 25.64
CA LYS A 204 10.44 -1.27 25.05
C LYS A 204 9.32 -1.46 24.01
N LYS A 205 9.43 -2.50 23.19
CA LYS A 205 8.55 -2.74 22.04
C LYS A 205 7.26 -3.45 22.43
N LEU A 206 7.23 -4.18 23.54
CA LEU A 206 6.15 -5.06 23.99
C LEU A 206 5.82 -6.20 23.02
N HIS A 207 6.64 -6.43 22.00
CA HIS A 207 6.55 -7.56 21.07
C HIS A 207 7.96 -8.01 20.67
N ASN A 208 8.05 -9.20 20.09
CA ASN A 208 9.32 -9.89 19.80
C ASN A 208 9.55 -10.10 18.31
N VAL A 209 9.06 -9.19 17.47
CA VAL A 209 9.21 -9.28 16.02
C VAL A 209 9.80 -7.97 15.52
N THR A 210 10.77 -8.04 14.61
CA THR A 210 11.34 -6.89 13.91
C THR A 210 11.77 -7.32 12.50
N HIS A 211 12.28 -6.39 11.70
CA HIS A 211 12.69 -6.66 10.32
C HIS A 211 13.86 -5.77 9.88
N SER A 212 14.43 -6.05 8.72
CA SER A 212 15.37 -5.16 8.01
C SER A 212 14.83 -4.92 6.60
N LYS A 213 14.49 -3.66 6.32
CA LYS A 213 13.92 -3.23 5.02
C LYS A 213 14.93 -3.43 3.89
N GLU A 214 16.19 -3.22 4.22
CA GLU A 214 17.34 -3.27 3.34
C GLU A 214 17.71 -4.71 3.01
N MET A 215 17.50 -5.65 3.93
CA MET A 215 17.81 -7.06 3.74
C MET A 215 16.60 -7.92 3.36
N GLY A 216 15.38 -7.42 3.50
CA GLY A 216 14.18 -8.23 3.24
C GLY A 216 14.03 -9.39 4.23
N THR A 217 14.45 -9.17 5.48
CA THR A 217 14.43 -10.19 6.54
C THR A 217 13.48 -9.76 7.64
N ILE A 218 12.59 -10.64 8.06
CA ILE A 218 11.77 -10.53 9.27
C ILE A 218 12.36 -11.49 10.28
N VAL A 219 12.47 -11.07 11.54
CA VAL A 219 13.00 -11.89 12.61
C VAL A 219 12.05 -11.94 13.79
N VAL A 220 11.84 -13.16 14.30
CA VAL A 220 11.29 -13.38 15.62
C VAL A 220 12.45 -13.41 16.61
N VAL A 221 12.53 -12.36 17.40
CA VAL A 221 13.57 -12.10 18.41
C VAL A 221 13.29 -12.95 19.65
N PRO A 222 14.29 -13.56 20.29
CA PRO A 222 14.10 -14.35 21.50
C PRO A 222 13.70 -13.48 22.70
N MET A 223 13.07 -14.12 23.69
CA MET A 223 12.65 -13.50 24.94
C MET A 223 13.00 -14.39 26.12
N HIS A 224 13.30 -13.80 27.28
CA HIS A 224 13.47 -14.57 28.54
C HIS A 224 12.17 -15.24 29.01
N ALA A 225 11.01 -14.69 28.63
CA ALA A 225 9.73 -15.28 28.96
C ALA A 225 9.55 -16.60 28.21
N LYS A 226 9.59 -17.72 28.94
CA LYS A 226 9.35 -19.06 28.37
C LYS A 226 7.87 -19.33 28.07
N LYS A 227 6.97 -18.59 28.72
CA LYS A 227 5.53 -18.67 28.51
C LYS A 227 4.93 -17.31 28.18
N MET A 228 4.05 -17.25 27.19
CA MET A 228 3.30 -16.06 26.85
C MET A 228 1.87 -16.40 26.38
N ARG A 229 0.89 -15.96 27.16
CA ARG A 229 -0.53 -16.02 26.79
C ARG A 229 -0.78 -15.15 25.55
N GLY A 230 -1.58 -15.64 24.61
CA GLY A 230 -1.95 -14.85 23.42
C GLY A 230 -0.88 -14.75 22.33
N LEU A 231 0.26 -15.43 22.47
CA LEU A 231 1.41 -15.26 21.57
C LEU A 231 1.04 -15.42 20.09
N VAL A 232 0.19 -16.40 19.73
CA VAL A 232 -0.16 -16.67 18.33
C VAL A 232 -0.86 -15.49 17.67
N LEU A 233 -1.89 -14.92 18.31
CA LEU A 233 -2.59 -13.73 17.80
C LEU A 233 -1.81 -12.43 17.97
N LYS A 234 -0.67 -12.46 18.67
CA LYS A 234 0.23 -11.32 18.81
C LYS A 234 1.32 -11.32 17.74
N THR A 235 2.00 -12.45 17.55
CA THR A 235 3.19 -12.57 16.71
C THR A 235 2.86 -12.89 15.26
N LEU A 236 1.89 -13.78 14.98
CA LEU A 236 1.56 -14.14 13.59
C LEU A 236 1.04 -12.94 12.78
N PRO A 237 0.12 -12.10 13.30
CA PRO A 237 -0.32 -10.91 12.56
C PRO A 237 0.82 -9.91 12.32
N LEU A 238 1.76 -9.77 13.27
CA LEU A 238 2.95 -8.93 13.10
C LEU A 238 3.88 -9.47 12.00
N LEU A 239 4.04 -10.79 11.88
CA LEU A 239 4.80 -11.39 10.78
C LEU A 239 4.18 -11.03 9.43
N LEU A 240 2.86 -11.19 9.28
CA LEU A 240 2.13 -10.86 8.05
C LEU A 240 2.18 -9.36 7.74
N HIS A 241 2.16 -8.51 8.78
CA HIS A 241 2.34 -7.07 8.64
C HIS A 241 3.72 -6.73 8.07
N TYR A 242 4.79 -7.27 8.65
CA TYR A 242 6.15 -7.02 8.16
C TYR A 242 6.41 -7.61 6.77
N MET A 243 5.73 -8.69 6.37
CA MET A 243 5.79 -9.19 4.99
C MET A 243 5.27 -8.13 4.00
N ASN A 244 4.14 -7.50 4.31
CA ASN A 244 3.56 -6.43 3.50
C ASN A 244 4.45 -5.18 3.47
N GLU A 245 4.97 -4.77 4.63
CA GLU A 245 5.87 -3.62 4.75
C GLU A 245 7.14 -3.82 3.92
N LEU A 246 7.80 -4.98 4.05
CA LEU A 246 9.00 -5.31 3.27
C LEU A 246 8.72 -5.29 1.76
N LYS A 247 7.58 -5.84 1.32
CA LYS A 247 7.23 -5.81 -0.11
C LYS A 247 7.01 -4.39 -0.61
N LEU A 248 6.42 -3.49 0.19
CA LEU A 248 6.27 -2.09 -0.19
C LEU A 248 7.64 -1.43 -0.37
N TYR A 249 8.47 -1.42 0.67
CA TYR A 249 9.76 -0.73 0.63
C TYR A 249 10.65 -1.30 -0.48
N SER A 250 10.62 -2.61 -0.66
CA SER A 250 11.31 -3.27 -1.75
C SER A 250 10.82 -2.81 -3.13
N THR A 251 9.51 -2.73 -3.34
CA THR A 251 8.93 -2.24 -4.59
C THR A 251 9.29 -0.77 -4.81
N PHE A 252 9.24 0.04 -3.75
CA PHE A 252 9.65 1.43 -3.77
C PHE A 252 11.12 1.59 -4.19
N PHE A 253 12.05 0.87 -3.56
CA PHE A 253 13.45 0.87 -3.93
C PHE A 253 13.65 0.41 -5.38
N LYS A 254 12.92 -0.61 -5.83
CA LYS A 254 12.98 -1.06 -7.23
C LYS A 254 12.52 0.05 -8.20
N LEU A 255 11.42 0.74 -7.90
CA LEU A 255 10.92 1.85 -8.72
C LEU A 255 11.92 3.02 -8.77
N LYS A 256 12.64 3.26 -7.67
CA LYS A 256 13.65 4.32 -7.55
C LYS A 256 15.02 3.91 -8.09
N SER A 257 15.23 2.65 -8.44
CA SER A 257 16.52 2.12 -8.90
C SER A 257 17.08 2.82 -10.15
N ASN A 258 16.22 3.42 -10.98
CA ASN A 258 16.60 4.16 -12.17
C ASN A 258 16.81 5.67 -11.93
N LYS A 259 16.65 6.15 -10.69
CA LYS A 259 16.83 7.57 -10.33
C LYS A 259 18.31 7.88 -10.02
N PRO A 260 18.77 9.10 -10.34
CA PRO A 260 20.04 9.59 -9.82
C PRO A 260 20.06 9.57 -8.29
N HIS A 261 21.23 9.37 -7.68
CA HIS A 261 21.40 9.39 -6.22
C HIS A 261 20.54 8.36 -5.45
N PHE A 262 20.36 7.16 -6.02
CA PHE A 262 19.62 6.05 -5.39
C PHE A 262 19.99 5.81 -3.91
N GLY A 263 21.27 5.85 -3.54
CA GLY A 263 21.70 5.71 -2.14
C GLY A 263 21.12 6.77 -1.20
N LYS A 264 21.01 8.03 -1.65
CA LYS A 264 20.37 9.11 -0.87
C LYS A 264 18.89 8.82 -0.64
N ILE A 265 18.19 8.32 -1.66
CA ILE A 265 16.78 7.92 -1.54
C ILE A 265 16.63 6.80 -0.51
N VAL A 266 17.55 5.82 -0.50
CA VAL A 266 17.57 4.76 0.51
C VAL A 266 17.74 5.37 1.90
N VAL A 267 18.78 6.20 2.12
CA VAL A 267 19.04 6.86 3.41
C VAL A 267 17.85 7.66 3.89
N GLU A 268 17.27 8.51 3.05
CA GLU A 268 16.07 9.27 3.38
C GLU A 268 14.90 8.34 3.74
N THR A 269 14.74 7.21 3.08
CA THR A 269 13.68 6.25 3.40
C THR A 269 13.93 5.50 4.72
N LEU A 270 15.20 5.31 5.11
CA LEU A 270 15.58 4.62 6.34
C LEU A 270 15.60 5.56 7.55
N ILE A 271 16.10 6.78 7.38
CA ILE A 271 16.31 7.80 8.42
C ILE A 271 15.10 8.73 8.54
N ALA A 272 14.46 9.15 7.44
CA ALA A 272 13.50 10.24 7.48
C ALA A 272 12.22 9.85 8.23
N ASP A 273 12.12 10.44 9.42
CA ASP A 273 10.87 10.87 10.02
C ASP A 273 10.24 11.92 9.08
N PRO A 274 9.02 11.73 8.53
CA PRO A 274 8.49 12.67 7.55
C PRO A 274 8.18 14.03 8.20
N GLN A 275 9.13 14.95 8.11
CA GLN A 275 8.91 16.33 8.55
C GLN A 275 8.01 17.07 7.56
N THR A 276 6.79 17.33 8.04
CA THR A 276 5.90 18.47 7.75
C THR A 276 5.39 18.74 6.33
N ALA A 277 4.05 18.74 6.26
CA ALA A 277 3.16 19.37 5.29
C ALA A 277 3.12 18.75 3.87
N SER A 278 1.95 18.21 3.54
CA SER A 278 1.57 17.80 2.18
C SER A 278 0.80 18.92 1.47
N GLN A 279 0.92 18.99 0.14
CA GLN A 279 0.16 19.91 -0.71
C GLN A 279 -1.07 19.20 -1.29
N LEU A 280 -2.25 19.82 -1.16
CA LEU A 280 -3.47 19.38 -1.82
C LEU A 280 -4.08 20.56 -2.59
N ALA A 281 -4.30 20.39 -3.90
CA ALA A 281 -4.95 21.38 -4.76
C ALA A 281 -4.37 22.82 -4.64
N GLY A 282 -3.04 22.93 -4.52
CA GLY A 282 -2.35 24.22 -4.41
C GLY A 282 -2.48 24.94 -3.07
N LYS A 283 -2.96 24.25 -2.02
CA LYS A 283 -2.98 24.76 -0.64
C LYS A 283 -2.10 23.91 0.27
N GLN A 284 -1.32 24.58 1.11
CA GLN A 284 -0.61 23.93 2.21
C GLN A 284 -1.61 23.56 3.31
N ILE A 285 -1.64 22.29 3.68
CA ILE A 285 -2.37 21.83 4.85
C ILE A 285 -1.34 21.35 5.87
N HIS A 286 -1.38 21.91 7.08
CA HIS A 286 -0.50 21.53 8.18
C HIS A 286 -0.93 20.17 8.74
N TRP A 287 -0.22 19.12 8.36
CA TRP A 287 -0.34 17.80 8.98
C TRP A 287 1.02 17.34 9.50
N ARG A 288 1.01 16.60 10.61
CA ARG A 288 2.20 16.03 11.26
C ARG A 288 2.23 14.54 10.96
N VAL A 289 3.41 13.98 10.80
CA VAL A 289 3.64 12.54 10.70
C VAL A 289 4.38 12.13 11.95
N ILE A 290 3.97 11.03 12.57
CA ILE A 290 4.49 10.56 13.86
C ILE A 290 4.60 9.05 13.74
N GLN A 291 5.82 8.49 13.83
CA GLN A 291 6.07 7.05 13.90
C GLN A 291 6.26 6.60 15.35
N ARG A 292 6.04 5.30 15.62
CA ARG A 292 5.80 4.69 16.95
C ARG A 292 6.80 5.01 18.07
N TYR A 293 6.26 4.95 19.30
CA TYR A 293 6.79 4.59 20.65
C TYR A 293 6.42 5.58 21.76
N LEU A 294 5.29 6.26 21.65
CA LEU A 294 4.73 7.06 22.73
C LEU A 294 3.23 6.76 22.84
N GLY A 295 2.80 6.21 23.98
CA GLY A 295 1.39 6.18 24.36
C GLY A 295 0.73 4.82 24.56
N LYS A 296 1.47 3.89 25.15
CA LYS A 296 0.99 2.56 25.54
C LYS A 296 0.23 2.57 26.86
N HIS A 297 0.50 3.56 27.72
CA HIS A 297 -0.22 3.76 28.97
C HIS A 297 -0.87 5.14 29.02
N LYS A 298 -1.99 5.24 29.75
CA LYS A 298 -2.64 6.52 30.11
C LYS A 298 -1.70 7.48 30.86
N GLU A 299 -0.62 6.94 31.42
CA GLU A 299 0.40 7.63 32.20
C GLU A 299 1.63 8.02 31.38
N ASP A 300 1.73 7.58 30.12
CA ASP A 300 2.78 8.08 29.24
C ASP A 300 2.50 9.58 29.01
N ASP A 301 3.47 10.45 29.32
CA ASP A 301 3.41 11.89 29.06
C ASP A 301 3.56 12.14 27.56
N ILE A 302 2.58 11.65 26.80
CA ILE A 302 2.49 11.79 25.35
C ILE A 302 2.05 13.22 25.15
N SER A 303 2.90 14.03 24.51
CA SER A 303 2.41 15.33 24.08
C SER A 303 1.18 15.11 23.18
N ASN A 304 0.09 15.86 23.41
CA ASN A 304 -1.18 15.78 22.65
C ASN A 304 -1.01 15.87 21.11
N VAL A 305 0.20 16.16 20.65
CA VAL A 305 0.67 16.09 19.27
C VAL A 305 0.48 14.71 18.63
N ALA A 306 0.66 13.59 19.37
CA ALA A 306 0.50 12.23 18.84
C ALA A 306 -0.91 11.92 18.30
N PHE A 307 -1.90 12.65 18.79
CA PHE A 307 -3.32 12.45 18.46
C PHE A 307 -3.87 13.54 17.53
N GLN A 308 -2.99 14.38 16.99
CA GLN A 308 -3.32 15.30 15.91
C GLN A 308 -3.49 14.54 14.58
N PRO A 309 -4.19 15.12 13.59
CA PRO A 309 -4.47 14.42 12.33
C PRO A 309 -3.18 14.06 11.56
N HIS A 310 -2.99 12.77 11.27
CA HIS A 310 -1.78 12.21 10.64
C HIS A 310 -2.10 10.98 9.76
N VAL A 311 -1.22 10.67 8.81
CA VAL A 311 -1.28 9.47 7.94
C VAL A 311 0.12 8.85 7.93
N GLN A 312 0.23 7.52 8.01
CA GLN A 312 1.49 6.79 7.92
C GLN A 312 1.46 5.75 6.78
N PRO A 313 2.59 5.45 6.13
CA PRO A 313 2.67 4.39 5.13
C PRO A 313 2.19 3.02 5.61
N GLU A 314 2.45 2.72 6.88
CA GLU A 314 2.18 1.44 7.54
C GLU A 314 0.68 1.13 7.67
N ASP A 315 -0.15 2.17 7.64
CA ASP A 315 -1.60 2.07 7.73
C ASP A 315 -2.23 1.38 6.50
N LEU A 316 -1.56 1.44 5.35
CA LEU A 316 -1.95 0.72 4.14
C LEU A 316 -1.61 -0.78 4.20
N HIS A 317 -0.66 -1.17 5.07
CA HIS A 317 -0.20 -2.55 5.20
C HIS A 317 -1.01 -3.35 6.20
N TRP A 318 -1.64 -2.67 7.16
CA TRP A 318 -2.37 -3.33 8.23
C TRP A 318 -3.57 -4.13 7.72
N ARG A 319 -4.41 -3.52 6.86
CA ARG A 319 -5.55 -4.22 6.23
C ARG A 319 -5.12 -5.44 5.42
N ARG A 320 -3.95 -5.37 4.78
CA ARG A 320 -3.40 -6.50 4.01
C ARG A 320 -2.94 -7.64 4.92
N ALA A 321 -2.38 -7.33 6.09
CA ALA A 321 -2.01 -8.35 7.07
C ALA A 321 -3.23 -9.10 7.62
N GLU A 322 -4.33 -8.38 7.87
CA GLU A 322 -5.60 -8.99 8.28
C GLU A 322 -6.17 -9.90 7.19
N ASP A 323 -6.18 -9.47 5.93
CA ASP A 323 -6.61 -10.31 4.80
C ASP A 323 -5.82 -11.62 4.71
N LEU A 324 -4.49 -11.56 4.83
CA LEU A 324 -3.64 -12.76 4.86
C LEU A 324 -3.91 -13.64 6.09
N LEU A 325 -4.26 -13.04 7.22
CA LEU A 325 -4.61 -13.78 8.43
C LEU A 325 -5.93 -14.54 8.26
N PHE A 326 -6.91 -13.96 7.54
CA PHE A 326 -8.17 -14.63 7.20
C PHE A 326 -8.01 -15.76 6.19
N GLU A 327 -6.98 -15.73 5.34
CA GLU A 327 -6.63 -16.89 4.51
C GLU A 327 -6.19 -18.09 5.36
N ILE A 328 -5.53 -17.84 6.50
CA ILE A 328 -5.10 -18.89 7.43
C ILE A 328 -6.29 -19.44 8.23
N ASP A 329 -7.09 -18.57 8.83
CA ASP A 329 -8.28 -18.94 9.61
C ASP A 329 -9.48 -18.06 9.24
N PRO A 330 -10.38 -18.55 8.37
CA PRO A 330 -11.57 -17.80 7.94
C PRO A 330 -12.50 -17.40 9.08
N GLU A 331 -12.51 -18.12 10.21
CA GLU A 331 -13.37 -17.78 11.35
C GLU A 331 -12.89 -16.52 12.12
N LEU A 332 -11.69 -16.00 11.80
CA LEU A 332 -11.24 -14.69 12.26
C LEU A 332 -11.99 -13.53 11.59
N GLU A 333 -12.87 -13.78 10.60
CA GLU A 333 -13.68 -12.78 9.89
C GLU A 333 -14.43 -11.80 10.81
N PHE A 334 -14.72 -12.17 12.07
CA PHE A 334 -15.25 -11.25 13.08
C PHE A 334 -14.44 -9.94 13.21
N TRP A 335 -13.11 -10.05 13.08
CA TRP A 335 -12.16 -8.94 13.22
C TRP A 335 -11.97 -8.16 11.93
N LYS A 336 -12.44 -8.68 10.79
CA LYS A 336 -12.25 -8.07 9.47
C LYS A 336 -12.90 -6.70 9.38
N ASP A 337 -12.15 -5.71 8.91
CA ASP A 337 -12.60 -4.32 8.78
C ASP A 337 -13.12 -3.76 10.13
N ARG A 338 -12.47 -4.12 11.26
CA ARG A 338 -12.79 -3.60 12.60
C ARG A 338 -11.66 -2.77 13.20
N ASP A 339 -10.57 -2.61 12.45
CA ASP A 339 -9.41 -1.76 12.73
C ASP A 339 -9.80 -0.37 13.24
N TYR A 340 -10.77 0.30 12.59
CA TYR A 340 -11.23 1.65 12.96
C TYR A 340 -12.53 1.69 13.80
N VAL A 341 -13.01 0.57 14.33
CA VAL A 341 -14.29 0.48 15.04
C VAL A 341 -14.08 0.58 16.55
N GLY A 342 -14.81 1.48 17.20
CA GLY A 342 -14.72 1.74 18.64
C GLY A 342 -15.97 2.38 19.20
N MET A 343 -16.19 2.20 20.50
CA MET A 343 -17.29 2.84 21.25
C MET A 343 -16.77 3.47 22.54
N MET A 344 -17.30 4.64 22.90
CA MET A 344 -16.94 5.31 24.14
C MET A 344 -17.66 4.70 25.34
N PHE A 345 -16.88 4.31 26.34
CA PHE A 345 -17.38 3.88 27.65
C PHE A 345 -16.57 4.56 28.74
N ASP A 346 -17.22 5.12 29.77
CA ASP A 346 -16.54 5.74 30.92
C ASP A 346 -15.45 6.77 30.55
N GLY A 347 -15.69 7.52 29.46
CA GLY A 347 -14.76 8.55 28.98
C GLY A 347 -13.54 8.06 28.20
N PHE A 348 -13.44 6.76 27.87
CA PHE A 348 -12.34 6.23 27.04
C PHE A 348 -12.85 5.14 26.08
N PRO A 349 -12.32 5.02 24.85
CA PRO A 349 -12.84 4.05 23.88
C PRO A 349 -12.58 2.59 24.30
N VAL A 350 -13.51 1.71 23.96
CA VAL A 350 -13.28 0.27 23.81
C VAL A 350 -13.15 -0.01 22.32
N ALA A 351 -11.96 -0.45 21.91
CA ALA A 351 -11.65 -0.78 20.52
C ALA A 351 -12.16 -2.18 20.15
N PHE A 352 -12.61 -2.34 18.91
CA PHE A 352 -13.07 -3.63 18.35
C PHE A 352 -12.04 -4.25 17.39
N ASN A 353 -10.85 -3.66 17.27
CA ASN A 353 -9.78 -4.22 16.43
C ASN A 353 -9.05 -5.37 17.13
N LEU A 354 -8.51 -6.29 16.33
CA LEU A 354 -7.82 -7.48 16.84
C LEU A 354 -6.59 -7.14 17.68
N PHE A 355 -5.84 -6.11 17.35
CA PHE A 355 -4.52 -5.85 17.93
C PHE A 355 -4.58 -5.23 19.32
N ASP A 356 -5.32 -4.13 19.50
CA ASP A 356 -5.47 -3.52 20.81
C ASP A 356 -6.05 -4.54 21.80
N VAL A 357 -7.04 -5.34 21.38
CA VAL A 357 -7.65 -6.37 22.22
C VAL A 357 -6.70 -7.55 22.48
N SER A 358 -5.98 -8.06 21.48
CA SER A 358 -5.03 -9.17 21.66
C SER A 358 -3.82 -8.78 22.48
N PHE A 359 -3.32 -7.55 22.35
CA PHE A 359 -2.22 -7.03 23.15
C PHE A 359 -2.67 -6.88 24.61
N ALA A 360 -3.86 -6.31 24.83
CA ALA A 360 -4.43 -6.20 26.17
C ALA A 360 -4.64 -7.59 26.80
N TYR A 361 -5.12 -8.57 26.03
CA TYR A 361 -5.25 -9.97 26.45
C TYR A 361 -3.90 -10.59 26.86
N SER A 362 -2.88 -10.46 26.01
CA SER A 362 -1.53 -10.98 26.27
C SER A 362 -0.86 -10.34 27.48
N ASN A 363 -1.07 -9.04 27.67
CA ASN A 363 -0.49 -8.28 28.77
C ASN A 363 -1.35 -8.33 30.05
N GLN A 364 -2.51 -9.00 30.01
CA GLN A 364 -3.46 -9.11 31.14
C GLN A 364 -3.95 -7.75 31.64
N GLU A 365 -4.16 -6.81 30.72
CA GLU A 365 -4.58 -5.45 31.05
C GLU A 365 -6.01 -5.43 31.59
N PRO A 366 -6.25 -4.73 32.72
CA PRO A 366 -7.61 -4.52 33.21
C PRO A 366 -8.37 -3.55 32.29
N TYR A 367 -9.69 -3.46 32.47
CA TYR A 367 -10.54 -2.59 31.68
C TYR A 367 -10.08 -1.12 31.70
N GLU A 368 -9.60 -0.63 32.84
CA GLU A 368 -9.09 0.73 33.01
C GLU A 368 -7.80 1.00 32.22
N GLY A 369 -7.01 -0.06 31.96
CA GLY A 369 -5.76 -0.04 31.20
C GLY A 369 -5.90 -0.39 29.73
N ARG A 370 -7.14 -0.56 29.23
CA ARG A 370 -7.40 -0.97 27.85
C ARG A 370 -6.73 -0.06 26.82
N TYR A 371 -6.32 -0.67 25.71
CA TYR A 371 -5.64 0.03 24.63
C TYR A 371 -6.63 0.57 23.58
N ALA A 372 -6.23 1.65 22.93
CA ALA A 372 -6.97 2.30 21.85
C ALA A 372 -6.06 2.87 20.77
N TYR A 373 -4.78 2.47 20.78
CA TYR A 373 -3.74 3.09 19.97
C TYR A 373 -3.93 2.73 18.49
N HIS A 374 -3.92 1.43 18.16
CA HIS A 374 -4.05 0.95 16.78
C HIS A 374 -5.42 1.32 16.21
N PHE A 375 -6.44 1.33 17.07
CA PHE A 375 -7.78 1.81 16.74
C PHE A 375 -7.78 3.27 16.28
N ARG A 376 -7.14 4.16 17.03
CA ARG A 376 -7.13 5.59 16.72
C ARG A 376 -6.35 5.89 15.44
N GLU A 377 -5.23 5.20 15.22
CA GLU A 377 -4.48 5.27 13.96
C GLU A 377 -5.39 4.85 12.80
N SER A 378 -5.99 3.67 12.89
CA SER A 378 -6.88 3.14 11.84
C SER A 378 -8.09 4.05 11.58
N LEU A 379 -8.64 4.67 12.63
CA LEU A 379 -9.74 5.61 12.52
C LEU A 379 -9.34 6.92 11.82
N TRP A 380 -8.15 7.44 12.10
CA TRP A 380 -7.61 8.56 11.34
C TRP A 380 -7.50 8.21 9.85
N ASN A 381 -6.92 7.07 9.54
CA ASN A 381 -6.80 6.61 8.15
C ASN A 381 -8.14 6.44 7.46
N GLU A 382 -9.12 5.88 8.15
CA GLU A 382 -10.44 5.73 7.58
C GLU A 382 -11.09 7.09 7.30
N ILE A 383 -10.92 8.09 8.17
CA ILE A 383 -11.34 9.48 7.89
C ILE A 383 -10.66 9.98 6.60
N PHE A 384 -9.35 9.79 6.49
CA PHE A 384 -8.59 10.22 5.33
C PHE A 384 -9.00 9.50 4.04
N VAL A 385 -9.19 8.18 4.06
CA VAL A 385 -9.70 7.38 2.93
C VAL A 385 -11.09 7.86 2.50
N ARG A 386 -11.99 8.14 3.46
CA ARG A 386 -13.35 8.60 3.17
C ARG A 386 -13.38 9.96 2.48
N TYR A 387 -12.46 10.86 2.85
CA TYR A 387 -12.36 12.18 2.23
C TYR A 387 -11.52 12.19 0.94
N MET A 388 -10.31 11.65 0.97
CA MET A 388 -9.36 11.76 -0.14
C MET A 388 -9.53 10.63 -1.16
N GLY A 389 -10.08 9.48 -0.74
CA GLY A 389 -10.07 8.24 -1.51
C GLY A 389 -8.74 7.51 -1.39
N PHE A 390 -8.78 6.17 -1.32
CA PHE A 390 -7.60 5.34 -1.12
C PHE A 390 -6.48 5.64 -2.12
N LYS A 391 -6.80 5.82 -3.42
CA LYS A 391 -5.81 6.14 -4.46
C LYS A 391 -5.02 7.43 -4.17
N ASN A 392 -5.69 8.49 -3.73
CA ASN A 392 -5.02 9.76 -3.43
C ASN A 392 -4.21 9.65 -2.13
N LEU A 393 -4.73 8.93 -1.13
CA LEU A 393 -4.00 8.64 0.11
C LEU A 393 -2.73 7.84 -0.18
N SER A 394 -2.82 6.74 -0.94
CA SER A 394 -1.67 5.94 -1.35
C SER A 394 -0.69 6.73 -2.20
N SER A 395 -1.17 7.61 -3.08
CA SER A 395 -0.30 8.50 -3.87
C SER A 395 0.43 9.49 -2.97
N GLN A 396 -0.23 10.06 -1.96
CA GLN A 396 0.41 10.95 -0.98
C GLN A 396 1.40 10.23 -0.08
N VAL A 397 1.09 9.00 0.35
CA VAL A 397 2.04 8.14 1.09
C VAL A 397 3.26 7.84 0.22
N LEU A 398 3.08 7.55 -1.07
CA LEU A 398 4.17 7.31 -2.02
C LEU A 398 4.96 8.60 -2.33
N GLU A 399 4.31 9.76 -2.40
CA GLU A 399 4.95 11.07 -2.55
C GLU A 399 5.72 11.46 -1.27
N GLN A 400 5.26 11.07 -0.09
CA GLN A 400 5.97 11.27 1.18
C GLN A 400 7.23 10.41 1.28
N LEU A 401 7.18 9.18 0.76
CA LEU A 401 8.38 8.36 0.56
C LEU A 401 9.36 9.00 -0.46
N ASP A 402 8.94 10.02 -1.22
CA ASP A 402 9.69 10.67 -2.31
C ASP A 402 10.13 12.13 -2.02
N ASN A 403 9.93 12.68 -0.80
CA ASN A 403 10.42 14.03 -0.49
C ASN A 403 11.96 13.99 -0.37
N ASP A 404 12.76 14.62 -1.24
CA ASP A 404 12.72 16.03 -1.63
C ASP A 404 12.38 16.33 -3.11
N MET A 405 11.48 17.29 -3.34
CA MET A 405 11.70 18.47 -4.21
C MET A 405 10.46 19.39 -4.22
N ILE A 406 10.55 20.57 -3.59
CA ILE A 406 10.22 21.91 -4.14
C ILE A 406 10.21 22.92 -2.99
N ALA A 407 11.13 23.89 -3.06
CA ALA A 407 11.15 25.06 -2.19
C ALA A 407 9.87 25.93 -2.41
N PRO A 408 9.23 26.47 -1.36
CA PRO A 408 7.90 27.10 -1.44
C PRO A 408 7.84 28.44 -2.21
N GLU A 409 8.96 28.94 -2.72
CA GLU A 409 9.12 30.36 -3.04
C GLU A 409 8.78 30.73 -4.51
N LYS A 410 8.30 29.79 -5.33
CA LYS A 410 8.14 30.01 -6.79
C LYS A 410 6.84 29.54 -7.42
N LEU A 411 5.68 29.71 -6.77
CA LEU A 411 4.39 29.50 -7.46
C LEU A 411 3.39 30.65 -7.26
N LYS A 412 3.05 31.30 -8.38
CA LYS A 412 2.03 32.34 -8.50
C LYS A 412 0.64 31.70 -8.53
N VAL A 413 -0.26 32.23 -7.70
CA VAL A 413 -1.65 31.78 -7.54
C VAL A 413 -2.53 32.29 -8.69
N ALA A 414 -3.37 31.42 -9.28
CA ALA A 414 -4.48 31.81 -10.15
C ALA A 414 -5.84 31.38 -9.56
N LYS A 415 -6.88 32.18 -9.85
CA LYS A 415 -8.18 32.27 -9.15
C LYS A 415 -9.24 31.21 -9.54
N LYS A 416 -10.14 30.97 -8.56
CA LYS A 416 -11.49 30.37 -8.59
C LYS A 416 -12.23 30.35 -9.93
N VAL A 417 -12.92 29.23 -10.21
CA VAL A 417 -14.21 29.18 -10.93
C VAL A 417 -15.17 28.17 -10.28
N THR A 418 -16.46 28.45 -10.43
CA THR A 418 -17.68 28.07 -9.71
C THR A 418 -18.37 26.75 -10.10
N SER A 419 -19.27 26.32 -9.21
CA SER A 419 -20.21 25.18 -9.19
C SER A 419 -20.94 24.78 -10.48
N VAL A 420 -21.27 23.48 -10.61
CA VAL A 420 -22.24 22.92 -11.58
C VAL A 420 -23.15 21.87 -10.87
N PRO A 421 -24.45 21.76 -11.23
CA PRO A 421 -25.50 21.15 -10.39
C PRO A 421 -25.80 19.65 -10.66
N ALA A 422 -26.52 19.05 -9.72
CA ALA A 422 -26.87 17.63 -9.63
C ALA A 422 -27.94 17.14 -10.63
N LEU A 423 -27.81 15.89 -11.11
CA LEU A 423 -28.89 15.15 -11.78
C LEU A 423 -28.93 13.65 -11.40
N ILE A 424 -29.95 13.33 -10.60
CA ILE A 424 -30.99 12.27 -10.65
C ILE A 424 -30.63 10.78 -10.92
N LYS A 425 -31.21 9.94 -10.02
CA LYS A 425 -31.26 8.46 -9.91
C LYS A 425 -31.82 7.71 -11.13
N LYS A 426 -31.29 6.50 -11.38
CA LYS A 426 -32.08 5.26 -11.61
C LYS A 426 -31.27 3.95 -11.42
N ASP A 427 -32.00 2.89 -11.08
CA ASP A 427 -31.69 1.46 -10.85
C ASP A 427 -30.89 1.05 -9.61
N GLU A 428 -31.61 0.83 -8.50
CA GLU A 428 -31.09 0.54 -7.15
C GLU A 428 -30.40 -0.83 -7.01
N GLU A 429 -30.72 -1.83 -7.84
CA GLU A 429 -30.13 -3.19 -7.73
C GLU A 429 -28.80 -3.35 -8.47
N GLN A 430 -28.66 -2.78 -9.68
CA GLN A 430 -27.36 -2.65 -10.36
C GLN A 430 -26.46 -1.59 -9.69
N SER A 431 -27.05 -0.51 -9.16
CA SER A 431 -26.36 0.48 -8.33
C SER A 431 -25.76 -0.14 -7.08
N LEU A 432 -26.37 -1.15 -6.46
CA LEU A 432 -25.84 -1.81 -5.26
C LEU A 432 -24.60 -2.65 -5.56
N ILE A 433 -24.55 -3.36 -6.69
CA ILE A 433 -23.37 -4.15 -7.12
C ILE A 433 -22.24 -3.23 -7.58
N ILE A 434 -22.56 -2.18 -8.34
CA ILE A 434 -21.58 -1.19 -8.80
C ILE A 434 -21.09 -0.31 -7.65
N ARG A 435 -21.96 0.08 -6.69
CA ARG A 435 -21.53 0.75 -5.45
C ARG A 435 -20.70 -0.15 -4.59
N ARG A 436 -21.03 -1.43 -4.43
CA ARG A 436 -20.18 -2.38 -3.71
C ARG A 436 -18.81 -2.41 -4.38
N ARG A 437 -18.70 -2.71 -5.68
CA ARG A 437 -17.40 -2.70 -6.41
C ARG A 437 -16.67 -1.35 -6.40
N LEU A 438 -17.36 -0.22 -6.42
CA LEU A 438 -16.77 1.11 -6.28
C LEU A 438 -16.33 1.42 -4.84
N ILE A 439 -17.04 0.88 -3.85
CA ILE A 439 -16.69 0.92 -2.44
C ILE A 439 -15.48 0.00 -2.23
N ASP A 440 -15.45 -1.21 -2.79
CA ASP A 440 -14.29 -2.12 -2.83
C ASP A 440 -13.06 -1.43 -3.46
N ALA A 441 -13.24 -0.78 -4.61
CA ALA A 441 -12.19 -0.03 -5.29
C ALA A 441 -11.77 1.27 -4.56
N ALA A 442 -12.67 1.86 -3.76
CA ALA A 442 -12.42 3.07 -2.96
C ALA A 442 -11.92 2.78 -1.53
N GLU A 443 -12.14 1.57 -1.00
CA GLU A 443 -11.73 1.05 0.31
C GLU A 443 -10.39 0.31 0.26
N GLY A 444 -9.77 0.17 -0.92
CA GLY A 444 -8.46 -0.46 -1.07
C GLY A 444 -8.47 -1.96 -1.33
N ARG A 445 -9.56 -2.55 -1.83
CA ARG A 445 -9.55 -3.93 -2.38
C ARG A 445 -8.91 -3.99 -3.78
N LEU A 446 -7.77 -3.31 -3.92
CA LEU A 446 -6.82 -3.40 -5.03
C LEU A 446 -5.86 -4.59 -4.80
N VAL A 447 -6.40 -5.76 -4.47
CA VAL A 447 -5.64 -6.99 -4.62
C VAL A 447 -5.41 -7.18 -6.12
N GLY A 448 -4.16 -7.22 -6.57
CA GLY A 448 -3.84 -7.47 -7.96
C GLY A 448 -3.40 -6.27 -8.79
N VAL A 449 -3.57 -5.00 -8.37
CA VAL A 449 -3.16 -3.87 -9.25
C VAL A 449 -1.65 -3.70 -9.33
N ILE A 450 -0.92 -3.97 -8.24
CA ILE A 450 0.54 -3.97 -8.29
C ILE A 450 1.01 -5.14 -9.18
N GLU A 451 0.39 -6.30 -9.03
CA GLU A 451 0.65 -7.48 -9.85
C GLU A 451 0.31 -7.25 -11.34
N GLU A 452 -0.76 -6.52 -11.64
CA GLU A 452 -1.12 -6.08 -13.00
C GLU A 452 -0.05 -5.14 -13.58
N PHE A 453 0.44 -4.19 -12.79
CA PHE A 453 1.54 -3.31 -13.22
C PHE A 453 2.85 -4.08 -13.41
N GLU A 454 3.24 -4.95 -12.48
CA GLU A 454 4.44 -5.78 -12.59
C GLU A 454 4.39 -6.64 -13.86
N ALA A 455 3.27 -7.34 -14.10
CA ALA A 455 3.09 -8.21 -15.27
C ALA A 455 3.14 -7.42 -16.59
N VAL A 456 2.54 -6.23 -16.63
CA VAL A 456 2.50 -5.43 -17.86
C VAL A 456 3.81 -4.70 -18.11
N PHE A 457 4.52 -4.26 -17.06
CA PHE A 457 5.87 -3.73 -17.22
C PHE A 457 6.87 -4.79 -17.66
N GLU A 458 6.74 -6.04 -17.18
CA GLU A 458 7.53 -7.15 -17.70
C GLU A 458 7.20 -7.42 -19.19
N LEU A 459 5.92 -7.40 -19.55
CA LEU A 459 5.48 -7.59 -20.93
C LEU A 459 5.99 -6.48 -21.86
N LEU A 460 5.77 -5.21 -21.51
CA LEU A 460 6.19 -4.07 -22.33
C LEU A 460 7.72 -3.88 -22.33
N GLY A 461 8.40 -4.19 -21.22
CA GLY A 461 9.85 -4.08 -21.08
C GLY A 461 10.65 -4.98 -22.03
N LYS A 462 10.04 -6.01 -22.63
CA LYS A 462 10.63 -6.81 -23.71
C LYS A 462 10.80 -6.02 -25.00
N HIS A 463 10.07 -4.92 -25.16
CA HIS A 463 9.91 -4.18 -26.41
C HIS A 463 10.37 -2.72 -26.23
N PRO A 464 11.63 -2.38 -26.61
CA PRO A 464 12.17 -1.04 -26.41
C PRO A 464 11.55 0.04 -27.33
N LYS A 465 10.75 -0.38 -28.32
CA LYS A 465 10.07 0.49 -29.28
C LYS A 465 8.62 0.04 -29.40
N THR A 466 7.72 0.83 -28.87
CA THR A 466 6.28 0.55 -28.82
C THR A 466 5.51 1.70 -29.46
N VAL A 467 4.40 1.39 -30.13
CA VAL A 467 3.42 2.39 -30.58
C VAL A 467 2.05 1.95 -30.11
N THR A 468 1.37 2.80 -29.35
CA THR A 468 0.01 2.53 -28.89
C THR A 468 -1.00 3.09 -29.88
N ILE A 469 -1.89 2.24 -30.38
CA ILE A 469 -2.92 2.58 -31.36
C ILE A 469 -4.30 2.50 -30.72
N PHE A 470 -5.05 3.60 -30.79
CA PHE A 470 -6.41 3.74 -30.32
C PHE A 470 -7.40 3.95 -31.47
N GLY A 471 -8.64 3.54 -31.28
CA GLY A 471 -9.73 3.83 -32.21
C GLY A 471 -11.02 3.08 -31.86
N SER A 472 -12.03 3.21 -32.73
CA SER A 472 -13.35 2.61 -32.49
C SER A 472 -13.31 1.07 -32.39
N ALA A 473 -13.94 0.53 -31.35
CA ALA A 473 -14.22 -0.90 -31.20
C ALA A 473 -15.36 -1.41 -32.11
N ARG A 474 -16.10 -0.50 -32.77
CA ARG A 474 -17.37 -0.79 -33.45
C ARG A 474 -17.31 -0.70 -34.98
N ARG A 475 -16.15 -0.37 -35.55
CA ARG A 475 -15.99 -0.24 -37.02
C ARG A 475 -15.88 -1.63 -37.68
N PRO A 476 -16.53 -1.87 -38.84
CA PRO A 476 -16.32 -3.08 -39.64
C PRO A 476 -14.87 -3.23 -40.10
N GLN A 477 -14.37 -4.45 -40.25
CA GLN A 477 -12.98 -4.73 -40.62
C GLN A 477 -12.59 -4.25 -42.03
N ASP A 478 -13.55 -4.06 -42.93
CA ASP A 478 -13.31 -3.67 -44.34
C ASP A 478 -13.51 -2.16 -44.61
N ASP A 479 -13.64 -1.34 -43.58
CA ASP A 479 -13.71 0.12 -43.73
C ASP A 479 -12.31 0.71 -44.04
N ASN A 480 -12.28 1.89 -44.66
CA ASN A 480 -11.05 2.63 -44.94
C ASN A 480 -10.24 2.91 -43.66
N VAL A 481 -10.92 3.08 -42.53
CA VAL A 481 -10.29 3.31 -41.22
C VAL A 481 -9.54 2.08 -40.71
N THR A 482 -10.18 0.90 -40.70
CA THR A 482 -9.57 -0.35 -40.25
C THR A 482 -8.48 -0.81 -41.23
N THR A 483 -8.70 -0.64 -42.53
CA THR A 483 -7.67 -0.87 -43.56
C THR A 483 -6.45 0.03 -43.35
N GLY A 484 -6.66 1.30 -42.99
CA GLY A 484 -5.60 2.23 -42.62
C GLY A 484 -4.83 1.79 -41.36
N ALA A 485 -5.55 1.35 -40.33
CA ALA A 485 -4.95 0.85 -39.08
C ALA A 485 -4.11 -0.40 -39.30
N TYR A 486 -4.61 -1.35 -40.08
CA TYR A 486 -3.89 -2.55 -40.49
C TYR A 486 -2.59 -2.21 -41.23
N ASN A 487 -2.67 -1.38 -42.28
CA ASN A 487 -1.51 -1.03 -43.09
C ASN A 487 -0.46 -0.24 -42.31
N LEU A 488 -0.89 0.65 -41.40
CA LEU A 488 0.02 1.38 -40.54
C LEU A 488 0.73 0.45 -39.55
N ALA A 489 -0.02 -0.42 -38.86
CA ALA A 489 0.53 -1.36 -37.90
C ALA A 489 1.53 -2.33 -38.57
N ALA A 490 1.21 -2.85 -39.76
CA ALA A 490 2.11 -3.70 -40.53
C ALA A 490 3.45 -3.01 -40.87
N ARG A 491 3.42 -1.72 -41.19
CA ARG A 491 4.64 -0.93 -41.47
C ARG A 491 5.44 -0.63 -40.20
N LEU A 492 4.76 -0.32 -39.10
CA LEU A 492 5.40 -0.12 -37.78
C LEU A 492 6.09 -1.39 -37.31
N ALA A 493 5.41 -2.53 -37.38
CA ALA A 493 5.94 -3.85 -37.05
C ALA A 493 7.17 -4.21 -37.88
N LYS A 494 7.12 -4.03 -39.21
CA LYS A 494 8.29 -4.22 -40.10
C LYS A 494 9.47 -3.30 -39.78
N SER A 495 9.21 -2.17 -39.13
CA SER A 495 10.22 -1.20 -38.69
C SER A 495 10.74 -1.48 -37.27
N GLY A 496 10.32 -2.59 -36.66
CA GLY A 496 10.75 -3.03 -35.33
C GLY A 496 10.01 -2.38 -34.16
N TYR A 497 8.82 -1.81 -34.40
CA TYR A 497 7.94 -1.34 -33.32
C TYR A 497 6.95 -2.43 -32.91
N ALA A 498 6.84 -2.69 -31.62
CA ALA A 498 5.72 -3.43 -31.06
C ALA A 498 4.45 -2.58 -31.12
N VAL A 499 3.34 -3.16 -31.60
CA VAL A 499 2.05 -2.48 -31.69
C VAL A 499 1.23 -2.83 -30.47
N VAL A 500 0.86 -1.82 -29.68
CA VAL A 500 0.04 -1.97 -28.47
C VAL A 500 -1.36 -1.47 -28.75
N THR A 501 -2.39 -2.23 -28.36
CA THR A 501 -3.79 -1.82 -28.47
C THR A 501 -4.56 -2.20 -27.21
N GLY A 502 -5.83 -1.77 -27.13
CA GLY A 502 -6.75 -2.19 -26.08
C GLY A 502 -7.28 -3.63 -26.22
N GLY A 503 -6.84 -4.39 -27.23
CA GLY A 503 -7.15 -5.81 -27.41
C GLY A 503 -8.56 -6.14 -27.94
N GLY A 504 -9.44 -5.15 -28.11
CA GLY A 504 -10.80 -5.37 -28.61
C GLY A 504 -10.92 -5.47 -30.14
N HIS A 505 -12.16 -5.46 -30.65
CA HIS A 505 -12.48 -5.51 -32.08
C HIS A 505 -12.30 -4.16 -32.81
N GLY A 506 -12.64 -4.11 -34.10
CA GLY A 506 -12.61 -2.90 -34.92
C GLY A 506 -11.19 -2.43 -35.21
N VAL A 507 -10.89 -1.16 -34.90
CA VAL A 507 -9.55 -0.58 -35.15
C VAL A 507 -8.45 -1.32 -34.39
N MET A 508 -8.73 -1.71 -33.14
CA MET A 508 -7.74 -2.40 -32.29
C MET A 508 -7.36 -3.74 -32.91
N GLU A 509 -8.35 -4.54 -33.32
CA GLU A 509 -8.14 -5.80 -34.02
C GLU A 509 -7.44 -5.61 -35.37
N ALA A 510 -7.81 -4.59 -36.15
CA ALA A 510 -7.14 -4.32 -37.42
C ALA A 510 -5.65 -3.97 -37.24
N ALA A 511 -5.33 -3.17 -36.21
CA ALA A 511 -3.96 -2.84 -35.85
C ALA A 511 -3.19 -4.07 -35.33
N ASN A 512 -3.79 -4.87 -34.44
CA ASN A 512 -3.17 -6.11 -33.97
C ASN A 512 -2.90 -7.07 -35.13
N ARG A 513 -3.87 -7.27 -36.01
CA ARG A 513 -3.75 -8.10 -37.20
C ARG A 513 -2.66 -7.62 -38.15
N GLY A 514 -2.57 -6.32 -38.40
CA GLY A 514 -1.52 -5.75 -39.25
C GLY A 514 -0.11 -6.05 -38.73
N ALA A 515 0.10 -5.97 -37.42
CA ALA A 515 1.37 -6.32 -36.80
C ALA A 515 1.63 -7.84 -36.79
N TYR A 516 0.59 -8.62 -36.49
CA TYR A 516 0.64 -10.08 -36.43
C TYR A 516 0.98 -10.71 -37.78
N ASP A 517 0.31 -10.30 -38.87
CA ASP A 517 0.44 -10.90 -40.21
C ASP A 517 1.84 -10.70 -40.82
N VAL A 518 2.63 -9.74 -40.31
CA VAL A 518 4.02 -9.51 -40.72
C VAL A 518 5.05 -10.08 -39.74
N GLY A 519 4.61 -10.86 -38.75
CA GLY A 519 5.46 -11.49 -37.74
C GLY A 519 6.05 -10.53 -36.70
N GLY A 520 5.42 -9.37 -36.49
CA GLY A 520 5.83 -8.40 -35.47
C GLY A 520 5.14 -8.63 -34.13
N ALA A 521 5.63 -7.94 -33.09
CA ALA A 521 5.00 -7.97 -31.78
C ALA A 521 3.66 -7.21 -31.79
N SER A 522 2.58 -7.93 -31.47
CA SER A 522 1.20 -7.44 -31.40
C SER A 522 0.67 -7.64 -29.99
N ILE A 523 0.51 -6.56 -29.24
CA ILE A 523 0.19 -6.58 -27.81
C ILE A 523 -1.25 -6.13 -27.58
N GLY A 524 -2.02 -6.95 -26.87
CA GLY A 524 -3.40 -6.63 -26.46
C GLY A 524 -3.51 -6.40 -24.95
N LEU A 525 -3.75 -5.16 -24.53
CA LEU A 525 -4.02 -4.80 -23.14
C LEU A 525 -5.54 -4.71 -22.93
N ASN A 526 -6.18 -5.85 -22.63
CA ASN A 526 -7.63 -5.96 -22.53
C ASN A 526 -8.15 -5.66 -21.11
N ILE A 527 -9.45 -5.41 -20.95
CA ILE A 527 -10.10 -5.21 -19.64
C ILE A 527 -11.23 -6.22 -19.45
N LYS A 528 -11.30 -6.83 -18.27
CA LYS A 528 -12.40 -7.71 -17.90
C LYS A 528 -13.66 -6.91 -17.63
N LEU A 529 -14.59 -6.91 -18.58
CA LEU A 529 -15.91 -6.28 -18.44
C LEU A 529 -16.99 -7.35 -18.22
N PRO A 530 -18.06 -7.03 -17.45
CA PRO A 530 -19.19 -7.95 -17.27
C PRO A 530 -19.88 -8.33 -18.60
N PHE A 531 -19.81 -7.45 -19.60
CA PHE A 531 -20.34 -7.65 -20.95
C PHE A 531 -19.44 -6.89 -21.96
N GLU A 532 -19.39 -7.35 -23.21
CA GLU A 532 -18.95 -6.64 -24.44
C GLU A 532 -17.48 -6.57 -24.89
N GLN A 533 -16.45 -7.07 -24.19
CA GLN A 533 -15.07 -6.98 -24.72
C GLN A 533 -14.29 -8.30 -24.68
N THR A 534 -14.33 -9.05 -25.80
CA THR A 534 -13.46 -10.19 -26.07
C THR A 534 -12.12 -9.75 -26.65
N LEU A 535 -11.04 -10.41 -26.23
CA LEU A 535 -9.71 -10.23 -26.81
C LEU A 535 -9.72 -10.75 -28.26
N ASN A 536 -9.16 -9.97 -29.20
CA ASN A 536 -9.01 -10.42 -30.58
C ASN A 536 -7.89 -11.48 -30.75
N GLU A 537 -8.01 -12.30 -31.80
CA GLU A 537 -7.13 -13.46 -32.04
C GLU A 537 -5.73 -13.10 -32.55
N TYR A 538 -5.48 -11.83 -32.87
CA TYR A 538 -4.25 -11.38 -33.53
C TYR A 538 -3.23 -10.76 -32.56
N THR A 539 -3.25 -11.19 -31.30
CA THR A 539 -2.29 -10.76 -30.27
C THR A 539 -1.21 -11.83 -30.10
N THR A 540 0.05 -11.45 -30.20
CA THR A 540 1.19 -12.34 -29.89
C THR A 540 1.44 -12.42 -28.39
N GLU A 541 1.18 -11.31 -27.68
CA GLU A 541 1.20 -11.21 -26.23
C GLU A 541 -0.04 -10.42 -25.79
N ASN A 542 -0.60 -10.76 -24.64
CA ASN A 542 -1.74 -10.04 -24.11
C ASN A 542 -1.75 -10.07 -22.60
N PHE A 543 -2.43 -9.09 -22.02
CA PHE A 543 -2.71 -9.04 -20.60
C PHE A 543 -4.15 -8.56 -20.39
N GLU A 544 -4.89 -9.26 -19.54
CA GLU A 544 -6.26 -8.90 -19.19
C GLU A 544 -6.29 -8.29 -17.78
N PHE A 545 -6.58 -6.99 -17.73
CA PHE A 545 -6.71 -6.26 -16.47
C PHE A 545 -8.04 -6.60 -15.80
N ALA A 546 -8.04 -6.73 -14.47
CA ALA A 546 -9.25 -6.66 -13.66
C ALA A 546 -9.61 -5.19 -13.34
N HIS A 547 -8.64 -4.27 -13.39
CA HIS A 547 -8.83 -2.87 -13.02
C HIS A 547 -8.59 -1.90 -14.19
N PHE A 548 -9.57 -1.03 -14.44
CA PHE A 548 -9.50 0.00 -15.48
C PHE A 548 -8.29 0.93 -15.35
N PHE A 549 -7.92 1.25 -14.11
CA PHE A 549 -6.82 2.17 -13.84
C PHE A 549 -5.47 1.58 -14.27
N GLY A 550 -5.17 0.32 -13.91
CA GLY A 550 -3.93 -0.35 -14.31
C GLY A 550 -3.77 -0.38 -15.83
N ARG A 551 -4.87 -0.69 -16.54
CA ARG A 551 -4.91 -0.67 -18.00
C ARG A 551 -4.60 0.69 -18.58
N LYS A 552 -5.28 1.74 -18.08
CA LYS A 552 -5.15 3.09 -18.62
C LYS A 552 -3.73 3.63 -18.49
N VAL A 553 -3.14 3.45 -17.32
CA VAL A 553 -1.73 3.81 -17.09
C VAL A 553 -0.81 3.00 -18.00
N SER A 554 -1.03 1.71 -18.15
CA SER A 554 -0.19 0.88 -19.04
C SER A 554 -0.30 1.24 -20.52
N MET A 555 -1.45 1.74 -20.97
CA MET A 555 -1.66 2.19 -22.34
C MET A 555 -1.06 3.58 -22.61
N THR A 556 -0.75 4.34 -21.56
CA THR A 556 -0.19 5.71 -21.63
C THR A 556 1.30 5.77 -21.28
N LEU A 557 1.84 4.70 -20.71
CA LEU A 557 3.25 4.60 -20.36
C LEU A 557 4.07 3.96 -21.49
N ASP A 558 5.29 4.48 -21.65
CA ASP A 558 6.36 3.89 -22.47
C ASP A 558 5.95 3.59 -23.92
N ALA A 559 5.47 4.62 -24.64
CA ALA A 559 5.22 4.57 -26.07
C ALA A 559 6.15 5.53 -26.83
N SER A 560 6.73 5.07 -27.95
CA SER A 560 7.48 5.93 -28.87
C SER A 560 6.59 6.89 -29.67
N ALA A 561 5.30 6.56 -29.81
CA ALA A 561 4.27 7.42 -30.37
C ALA A 561 2.87 6.91 -29.97
N PHE A 562 1.89 7.83 -29.98
CA PHE A 562 0.47 7.51 -29.84
C PHE A 562 -0.26 7.81 -31.14
N VAL A 563 -1.06 6.86 -31.63
CA VAL A 563 -1.83 7.02 -32.87
C VAL A 563 -3.31 6.84 -32.58
N PHE A 564 -4.12 7.81 -32.99
CA PHE A 564 -5.56 7.82 -32.79
C PHE A 564 -6.28 7.79 -34.13
N PHE A 565 -6.97 6.69 -34.40
CA PHE A 565 -7.95 6.58 -35.49
C PHE A 565 -9.32 7.05 -35.02
N PRO A 566 -10.26 7.36 -35.95
CA PRO A 566 -11.61 7.78 -35.60
C PRO A 566 -12.30 6.84 -34.61
N GLY A 567 -12.82 7.41 -33.52
CA GLY A 567 -13.25 6.66 -32.34
C GLY A 567 -14.38 7.33 -31.57
N GLY A 568 -14.85 6.63 -30.53
CA GLY A 568 -15.90 7.13 -29.62
C GLY A 568 -15.32 7.70 -28.33
N PHE A 569 -16.12 7.74 -27.28
CA PHE A 569 -15.72 8.30 -25.98
C PHE A 569 -14.44 7.71 -25.40
N GLY A 570 -14.23 6.39 -25.51
CA GLY A 570 -12.98 5.78 -25.03
C GLY A 570 -11.74 6.30 -25.76
N THR A 571 -11.83 6.56 -27.06
CA THR A 571 -10.71 7.12 -27.84
C THR A 571 -10.45 8.58 -27.46
N PHE A 572 -11.50 9.37 -27.20
CA PHE A 572 -11.33 10.74 -26.71
C PHE A 572 -10.80 10.80 -25.27
N ASP A 573 -11.23 9.89 -24.40
CA ASP A 573 -10.73 9.78 -23.02
C ASP A 573 -9.21 9.60 -23.00
N GLU A 574 -8.70 8.64 -23.76
CA GLU A 574 -7.25 8.38 -23.87
C GLU A 574 -6.50 9.54 -24.54
N LEU A 575 -7.10 10.17 -25.56
CA LEU A 575 -6.49 11.31 -26.24
C LEU A 575 -6.29 12.50 -25.29
N PHE A 576 -7.34 12.89 -24.57
CA PHE A 576 -7.26 14.03 -23.66
C PHE A 576 -6.40 13.73 -22.43
N GLU A 577 -6.37 12.48 -21.97
CA GLU A 577 -5.44 12.06 -20.92
C GLU A 577 -3.97 12.23 -21.37
N ILE A 578 -3.61 11.70 -22.54
CA ILE A 578 -2.24 11.82 -23.07
C ILE A 578 -1.87 13.28 -23.33
N LEU A 579 -2.79 14.10 -23.84
CA LEU A 579 -2.56 15.54 -24.02
C LEU A 579 -2.32 16.25 -22.69
N ALA A 580 -3.12 15.96 -21.66
CA ALA A 580 -2.96 16.55 -20.33
C ALA A 580 -1.65 16.10 -19.66
N LEU A 581 -1.30 14.81 -19.73
CA LEU A 581 -0.04 14.27 -19.20
C LEU A 581 1.18 14.86 -19.90
N THR A 582 1.08 15.06 -21.23
CA THR A 582 2.15 15.69 -22.02
C THR A 582 2.30 17.17 -21.66
N GLN A 583 1.18 17.90 -21.53
CA GLN A 583 1.17 19.32 -21.16
C GLN A 583 1.76 19.55 -19.76
N THR A 584 1.49 18.64 -18.83
CA THR A 584 1.96 18.70 -17.43
C THR A 584 3.35 18.10 -17.22
N HIS A 585 4.02 17.66 -18.29
CA HIS A 585 5.33 17.01 -18.25
C HIS A 585 5.38 15.75 -17.36
N LYS A 586 4.24 15.06 -17.19
CA LYS A 586 4.14 13.81 -16.44
C LYS A 586 4.55 12.59 -17.27
N ILE A 587 4.51 12.70 -18.60
CA ILE A 587 5.10 11.75 -19.55
C ILE A 587 6.05 12.46 -20.53
N PRO A 588 7.03 11.76 -21.12
CA PRO A 588 7.89 12.30 -22.15
C PRO A 588 7.09 12.82 -23.34
N ARG A 589 7.59 13.88 -23.99
CA ARG A 589 6.94 14.46 -25.17
C ARG A 589 7.20 13.56 -26.38
N VAL A 590 6.21 12.77 -26.76
CA VAL A 590 6.28 11.87 -27.92
C VAL A 590 5.26 12.28 -28.99
N PRO A 591 5.43 11.87 -30.26
CA PRO A 591 4.47 12.17 -31.31
C PRO A 591 3.06 11.65 -30.97
N ILE A 592 2.07 12.53 -31.05
CA ILE A 592 0.64 12.20 -30.98
C ILE A 592 0.05 12.44 -32.37
N VAL A 593 -0.40 11.38 -33.03
CA VAL A 593 -0.85 11.41 -34.42
C VAL A 593 -2.34 11.13 -34.49
N LEU A 594 -3.11 12.07 -35.03
CA LEU A 594 -4.54 11.91 -35.31
C LEU A 594 -4.72 11.53 -36.78
N VAL A 595 -5.26 10.34 -37.03
CA VAL A 595 -5.47 9.80 -38.39
C VAL A 595 -6.91 10.04 -38.82
N GLY A 596 -7.10 10.55 -40.05
CA GLY A 596 -8.42 10.89 -40.60
C GLY A 596 -8.84 12.31 -40.26
N SER A 597 -8.21 13.30 -40.91
CA SER A 597 -8.42 14.74 -40.66
C SER A 597 -9.89 15.15 -40.61
N ASP A 598 -10.72 14.62 -41.51
CA ASP A 598 -12.15 14.98 -41.61
C ASP A 598 -12.91 14.67 -40.31
N PHE A 599 -12.48 13.66 -39.55
CA PHE A 599 -13.06 13.34 -38.26
C PHE A 599 -12.58 14.28 -37.15
N TRP A 600 -11.30 14.65 -37.15
CA TRP A 600 -10.66 15.41 -36.06
C TRP A 600 -10.77 16.93 -36.19
N ASN A 601 -10.97 17.47 -37.41
CA ASN A 601 -10.99 18.91 -37.67
C ASN A 601 -12.00 19.65 -36.80
N GLY A 602 -13.20 19.10 -36.57
CA GLY A 602 -14.19 19.75 -35.71
C GLY A 602 -13.75 19.88 -34.24
N MET A 603 -12.99 18.91 -33.73
CA MET A 603 -12.40 18.98 -32.38
C MET A 603 -11.23 19.97 -32.37
N ASP A 604 -10.35 19.93 -33.37
CA ASP A 604 -9.19 20.82 -33.47
C ASP A 604 -9.63 22.29 -33.56
N ASP A 605 -10.65 22.59 -34.37
CA ASP A 605 -11.27 23.92 -34.46
C ASP A 605 -11.85 24.37 -33.11
N PHE A 606 -12.52 23.47 -32.39
CA PHE A 606 -13.03 23.76 -31.05
C PHE A 606 -11.89 24.07 -30.07
N ILE A 607 -10.83 23.26 -30.05
CA ILE A 607 -9.67 23.45 -29.16
C ILE A 607 -9.01 24.80 -29.46
N LYS A 608 -8.73 25.11 -30.72
CA LYS A 608 -8.10 26.39 -31.14
C LYS A 608 -8.93 27.62 -30.82
N ARG A 609 -10.27 27.48 -30.80
CA ARG A 609 -11.18 28.61 -30.58
C ARG A 609 -11.55 28.83 -29.12
N VAL A 610 -11.66 27.76 -28.34
CA VAL A 610 -12.29 27.79 -27.02
C VAL A 610 -11.31 27.41 -25.90
N VAL A 611 -10.35 26.53 -26.17
CA VAL A 611 -9.48 25.93 -25.13
C VAL A 611 -8.11 26.60 -25.10
N LEU A 612 -7.53 26.90 -26.27
CA LEU A 612 -6.33 27.71 -26.45
C LEU A 612 -6.71 29.20 -26.56
#